data_AF-Q2TZN4-F1
#
_entry.id   AF-Q2TZN4-F1
#
_cell.length_a   1.000
_cell.length_b   1.000
_cell.length_c   1.000
_cell.angle_alpha   90.00
_cell.angle_beta   90.00
_cell.angle_gamma   90.00
#
_symmetry.space_group_name_H-M   'P 1'
#
loop_
_entity.id
_entity.type
_entity.pdbx_description
1 polymer ?
#
loop_
_entity_poly.entity_id
_entity_poly.type
_entity_poly.pdbx_seq_one_letter_code
_entity_poly.pdbx_strand_id
1 'polypeptide(L)'
;MLIAGFSCVDFSSLNNKRKTLDGSGESGGTFWGILGYAKRYRPRIVVLENVRTAPWGKIAEAWGGIDYFACHAEVDTKAYYLPQTRERGYMLCVDRQRMREHGLEETAMADWVKILSQFKRPASSPAGMFLMDPDDRRLEQIENDMTARIASHTVYNWERYQVRHQNYRMNMGLGHRRPFTRSQEDGSSQMPDFTWQPWLRSMPERVWDTLDANFLRKLVEGYDMNHKERCIELSQGIDREVDTRAYGIVGCITPSGIPYLTIRGGPLCGLESLSLQGLPLDRLILARETQAELQQLAGNAMSSTVVGAAILSALIVGHKVLDKGSQQPRPKKEVPRHKRFELCHDHELVSGSINVDEATDVTISDIQAQAASSARYCIS
;
A
#
# COMPACT_ATOMS: atom_id res chain seq x y z
N MET A 1 6.69 -22.89 4.01
CA MET A 1 5.98 -22.16 2.94
C MET A 1 6.82 -20.93 2.60
N LEU A 2 6.88 -20.54 1.34
CA LEU A 2 7.57 -19.34 0.87
C LEU A 2 6.56 -18.36 0.28
N ILE A 3 6.66 -17.08 0.62
CA ILE A 3 5.87 -16.01 0.02
C ILE A 3 6.86 -14.98 -0.50
N ALA A 4 6.77 -14.62 -1.78
CA ALA A 4 7.73 -13.71 -2.38
C ALA A 4 7.08 -12.86 -3.48
N GLY A 5 7.30 -11.54 -3.39
CA GLY A 5 7.23 -10.66 -4.56
C GLY A 5 8.59 -10.61 -5.25
N PHE A 6 8.62 -10.27 -6.53
CA PHE A 6 9.87 -10.01 -7.27
C PHE A 6 9.73 -8.71 -8.05
N SER A 7 10.86 -8.14 -8.47
CA SER A 7 10.86 -6.79 -9.07
C SER A 7 9.91 -6.75 -10.27
N CYS A 8 9.10 -5.71 -10.35
CA CYS A 8 8.12 -5.53 -11.43
C CYS A 8 8.58 -4.56 -12.51
N VAL A 9 9.80 -4.00 -12.37
CA VAL A 9 10.31 -2.91 -13.21
C VAL A 9 10.26 -3.25 -14.70
N ASP A 10 10.65 -4.47 -15.08
CA ASP A 10 10.70 -4.86 -16.49
C ASP A 10 9.32 -5.23 -17.06
N PHE A 11 8.33 -5.52 -16.21
CA PHE A 11 6.99 -5.95 -16.63
C PHE A 11 5.92 -4.86 -16.48
N SER A 12 6.24 -3.78 -15.77
CA SER A 12 5.33 -2.67 -15.51
C SER A 12 4.97 -1.93 -16.79
N SER A 13 3.68 -1.65 -16.98
CA SER A 13 3.18 -0.79 -18.07
C SER A 13 3.67 0.66 -17.95
N LEU A 14 4.14 1.08 -16.78
CA LEU A 14 4.72 2.40 -16.57
C LEU A 14 6.13 2.52 -17.15
N ASN A 15 6.82 1.39 -17.36
CA ASN A 15 8.14 1.35 -17.96
C ASN A 15 8.06 1.36 -19.50
N ASN A 16 8.70 2.34 -20.13
CA ASN A 16 8.77 2.43 -21.60
C ASN A 16 9.87 1.53 -22.21
N LYS A 17 10.75 0.95 -21.39
CA LYS A 17 11.86 0.06 -21.79
C LYS A 17 11.73 -1.31 -21.12
N ARG A 18 10.58 -1.96 -21.31
CA ARG A 18 10.29 -3.29 -20.76
C ARG A 18 11.27 -4.33 -21.28
N LYS A 19 11.65 -5.28 -20.42
CA LYS A 19 12.49 -6.43 -20.77
C LYS A 19 11.72 -7.73 -20.58
N THR A 20 12.14 -8.77 -21.26
CA THR A 20 11.62 -10.13 -21.06
C THR A 20 12.25 -10.76 -19.81
N LEU A 21 11.68 -11.87 -19.34
CA LEU A 21 12.21 -12.65 -18.20
C LEU A 21 13.66 -13.11 -18.42
N ASP A 22 14.01 -13.38 -19.68
CA ASP A 22 15.33 -13.85 -20.11
C ASP A 22 16.28 -12.68 -20.44
N GLY A 23 15.76 -11.46 -20.53
CA GLY A 23 16.59 -10.27 -20.65
C GLY A 23 17.29 -10.00 -19.32
N SER A 24 18.56 -9.60 -19.34
CA SER A 24 19.32 -9.19 -18.16
C SER A 24 18.71 -7.92 -17.52
N GLY A 25 17.59 -8.11 -16.84
CA GLY A 25 16.76 -7.13 -16.19
C GLY A 25 16.57 -7.45 -14.70
N GLU A 26 16.12 -6.46 -13.95
CA GLU A 26 15.95 -6.53 -12.50
C GLU A 26 14.87 -7.55 -12.10
N SER A 27 13.79 -7.62 -12.89
CA SER A 27 12.70 -8.57 -12.70
C SER A 27 13.17 -10.01 -12.91
N GLY A 28 13.98 -10.26 -13.95
CA GLY A 28 14.59 -11.56 -14.20
C GLY A 28 15.53 -11.97 -13.07
N GLY A 29 16.46 -11.09 -12.68
CA GLY A 29 17.44 -11.38 -11.63
C GLY A 29 16.80 -11.79 -10.29
N THR A 30 15.79 -11.04 -9.83
CA THR A 30 15.07 -11.36 -8.59
C THR A 30 14.25 -12.64 -8.71
N PHE A 31 13.58 -12.88 -9.84
CA PHE A 31 12.86 -14.14 -10.10
C PHE A 31 13.79 -15.36 -10.08
N TRP A 32 14.91 -15.31 -10.79
CA TRP A 32 15.87 -16.42 -10.84
C TRP A 32 16.49 -16.70 -9.46
N GLY A 33 16.66 -15.68 -8.61
CA GLY A 33 17.04 -15.84 -7.21
C GLY A 33 16.02 -16.66 -6.41
N ILE A 34 14.73 -16.35 -6.55
CA ILE A 34 13.64 -17.12 -5.91
C ILE A 34 13.63 -18.56 -6.43
N LEU A 35 13.75 -18.76 -7.75
CA LEU A 35 13.78 -20.09 -8.35
C LEU A 35 15.00 -20.88 -7.89
N GLY A 36 16.17 -20.24 -7.76
CA GLY A 36 17.40 -20.84 -7.22
C GLY A 36 17.23 -21.28 -5.77
N TYR A 37 16.60 -20.44 -4.94
CA TYR A 37 16.23 -20.79 -3.57
C TYR A 37 15.28 -22.00 -3.56
N ALA A 38 14.25 -22.02 -4.42
CA ALA A 38 13.30 -23.11 -4.47
C ALA A 38 13.90 -24.43 -4.98
N LYS A 39 14.83 -24.37 -5.94
CA LYS A 39 15.64 -25.51 -6.38
C LYS A 39 16.43 -26.12 -5.23
N ARG A 40 17.05 -25.28 -4.39
CA ARG A 40 17.90 -25.72 -3.28
C ARG A 40 17.13 -26.24 -2.08
N TYR A 41 16.11 -25.50 -1.65
CA TYR A 41 15.43 -25.73 -0.36
C TYR A 41 14.07 -26.42 -0.48
N ARG A 42 13.56 -26.60 -1.70
CA ARG A 42 12.29 -27.31 -1.97
C ARG A 42 11.12 -26.88 -1.06
N PRO A 43 10.78 -25.58 -0.95
CA PRO A 43 9.62 -25.14 -0.19
C PRO A 43 8.33 -25.75 -0.76
N ARG A 44 7.66 -26.58 0.05
CA ARG A 44 6.45 -27.34 -0.32
C ARG A 44 5.35 -26.53 -1.02
N ILE A 45 5.17 -25.30 -0.57
CA ILE A 45 4.17 -24.35 -1.07
C ILE A 45 4.89 -23.01 -1.23
N VAL A 46 4.72 -22.40 -2.40
CA VAL A 46 5.20 -21.06 -2.75
C VAL A 46 4.03 -20.22 -3.24
N VAL A 47 3.94 -18.97 -2.78
CA VAL A 47 3.03 -17.97 -3.33
C VAL A 47 3.87 -16.83 -3.88
N LEU A 48 3.71 -16.53 -5.17
CA LEU A 48 4.35 -15.41 -5.84
C LEU A 48 3.36 -14.30 -6.14
N GLU A 49 3.86 -13.06 -6.13
CA GLU A 49 3.11 -11.87 -6.55
C GLU A 49 3.95 -11.03 -7.52
N ASN A 50 3.27 -10.46 -8.53
CA ASN A 50 3.83 -9.43 -9.40
C ASN A 50 2.69 -8.68 -10.14
N VAL A 51 3.03 -7.71 -10.99
CA VAL A 51 2.08 -7.00 -11.86
C VAL A 51 1.29 -7.97 -12.74
N ARG A 52 0.04 -7.59 -13.04
CA ARG A 52 -0.87 -8.38 -13.89
C ARG A 52 -0.24 -8.77 -15.23
N THR A 53 0.54 -7.87 -15.83
CA THR A 53 1.20 -8.04 -17.13
C THR A 53 2.48 -8.87 -17.11
N ALA A 54 2.88 -9.42 -15.96
CA ALA A 54 4.02 -10.32 -15.88
C ALA A 54 3.81 -11.56 -16.78
N PRO A 55 4.88 -12.18 -17.33
CA PRO A 55 4.77 -13.32 -18.23
C PRO A 55 4.46 -14.61 -17.47
N TRP A 56 3.26 -14.70 -16.86
CA TRP A 56 2.86 -15.79 -15.95
C TRP A 56 2.98 -17.18 -16.56
N GLY A 57 2.72 -17.35 -17.86
CA GLY A 57 2.95 -18.61 -18.56
C GLY A 57 4.40 -19.08 -18.52
N LYS A 58 5.35 -18.20 -18.88
CA LYS A 58 6.79 -18.49 -18.82
C LYS A 58 7.27 -18.75 -17.38
N ILE A 59 6.72 -18.00 -16.43
CA ILE A 59 7.04 -18.21 -15.01
C ILE A 59 6.56 -19.61 -14.58
N ALA A 60 5.35 -20.02 -14.96
CA ALA A 60 4.83 -21.36 -14.68
C ALA A 60 5.69 -22.46 -15.31
N GLU A 61 6.12 -22.28 -16.57
CA GLU A 61 7.05 -23.20 -17.25
C GLU A 61 8.38 -23.34 -16.49
N ALA A 62 8.96 -22.22 -16.02
CA ALA A 62 10.19 -22.24 -15.24
C ALA A 62 10.05 -22.99 -13.90
N TRP A 63 8.90 -22.86 -13.22
CA TRP A 63 8.57 -23.69 -12.05
C TRP A 63 8.37 -25.16 -12.40
N GLY A 64 7.71 -25.45 -13.53
CA GLY A 64 7.55 -26.80 -14.06
C GLY A 64 8.90 -27.48 -14.34
N GLY A 65 9.88 -26.73 -14.86
CA GLY A 65 11.25 -27.19 -15.09
C GLY A 65 12.02 -27.59 -13.83
N ILE A 66 11.51 -27.24 -12.65
CA ILE A 66 12.06 -27.70 -11.36
C ILE A 66 11.09 -28.61 -10.62
N ASP A 67 10.16 -29.27 -11.30
CA ASP A 67 9.21 -30.23 -10.73
C ASP A 67 8.31 -29.60 -9.64
N TYR A 68 7.76 -28.42 -9.95
CA TYR A 68 6.63 -27.81 -9.24
C TYR A 68 5.40 -27.74 -10.15
N PHE A 69 4.23 -27.94 -9.55
CA PHE A 69 2.96 -27.52 -10.14
C PHE A 69 2.85 -26.00 -9.99
N ALA A 70 2.28 -25.31 -10.97
CA ALA A 70 2.06 -23.87 -10.92
C ALA A 70 0.72 -23.47 -11.54
N CYS A 71 -0.05 -22.62 -10.85
CA CYS A 71 -1.25 -21.98 -11.39
C CYS A 71 -1.32 -20.53 -10.91
N HIS A 72 -1.97 -19.64 -11.67
CA HIS A 72 -2.02 -18.22 -11.36
C HIS A 72 -3.43 -17.65 -11.47
N ALA A 73 -3.66 -16.53 -10.79
CA ALA A 73 -4.91 -15.80 -10.76
C ALA A 73 -4.65 -14.29 -10.80
N GLU A 74 -5.51 -13.56 -11.49
CA GLU A 74 -5.53 -12.10 -11.47
C GLU A 74 -6.44 -11.59 -10.37
N VAL A 75 -5.99 -10.53 -9.69
CA VAL A 75 -6.72 -9.90 -8.59
C VAL A 75 -6.65 -8.39 -8.72
N ASP A 76 -7.73 -7.73 -8.31
CA ASP A 76 -7.76 -6.29 -8.08
C ASP A 76 -8.04 -6.06 -6.60
N THR A 77 -7.15 -5.33 -5.92
CA THR A 77 -7.22 -5.05 -4.49
C THR A 77 -8.60 -4.57 -4.01
N LYS A 78 -9.35 -3.82 -4.84
CA LYS A 78 -10.71 -3.35 -4.51
C LYS A 78 -11.74 -4.47 -4.30
N ALA A 79 -11.46 -5.67 -4.79
CA ALA A 79 -12.27 -6.86 -4.54
C ALA A 79 -11.92 -7.56 -3.22
N TYR A 80 -10.93 -7.06 -2.47
CA TYR A 80 -10.40 -7.65 -1.24
C TYR A 80 -10.24 -6.57 -0.16
N TYR A 81 -11.36 -5.99 0.26
CA TYR A 81 -11.55 -5.04 1.37
C TYR A 81 -10.97 -3.64 1.22
N LEU A 82 -9.86 -3.44 0.53
CA LEU A 82 -9.16 -2.16 0.46
C LEU A 82 -9.67 -1.31 -0.71
N PRO A 83 -9.98 -0.01 -0.54
CA PRO A 83 -10.54 0.85 -1.58
C PRO A 83 -9.48 1.36 -2.57
N GLN A 84 -8.72 0.44 -3.14
CA GLN A 84 -7.65 0.70 -4.09
C GLN A 84 -7.82 -0.19 -5.31
N THR A 85 -7.81 0.40 -6.51
CA THR A 85 -7.63 -0.38 -7.73
C THR A 85 -6.14 -0.63 -7.98
N ARG A 86 -5.69 -1.84 -7.68
CA ARG A 86 -4.30 -2.31 -7.83
C ARG A 86 -4.36 -3.72 -8.38
N GLU A 87 -4.22 -3.82 -9.71
CA GLU A 87 -4.25 -5.09 -10.41
C GLU A 87 -2.89 -5.80 -10.29
N ARG A 88 -2.93 -7.04 -9.82
CA ARG A 88 -1.76 -7.93 -9.64
C ARG A 88 -2.10 -9.34 -10.08
N GLY A 89 -1.06 -10.10 -10.41
CA GLY A 89 -1.16 -11.55 -10.54
C GLY A 89 -0.55 -12.21 -9.32
N TYR A 90 -1.17 -13.29 -8.89
CA TYR A 90 -0.63 -14.19 -7.87
C TYR A 90 -0.47 -15.59 -8.46
N MET A 91 0.59 -16.29 -8.09
CA MET A 91 0.84 -17.67 -8.51
C MET A 91 1.05 -18.57 -7.31
N LEU A 92 0.33 -19.68 -7.28
CA LEU A 92 0.61 -20.79 -6.37
C LEU A 92 1.54 -21.77 -7.06
N CYS A 93 2.65 -22.12 -6.41
CA CYS A 93 3.50 -23.24 -6.79
C CYS A 93 3.53 -24.30 -5.69
N VAL A 94 3.41 -25.57 -6.07
CA VAL A 94 3.42 -26.70 -5.11
C VAL A 94 4.42 -27.75 -5.56
N ASP A 95 5.21 -28.27 -4.61
CA ASP A 95 6.23 -29.28 -4.87
C ASP A 95 5.59 -30.61 -5.34
N ARG A 96 5.83 -31.00 -6.60
CA ARG A 96 5.24 -32.23 -7.17
C ARG A 96 5.78 -33.51 -6.52
N GLN A 97 7.00 -33.50 -6.00
CA GLN A 97 7.55 -34.65 -5.27
C GLN A 97 6.70 -34.90 -4.02
N ARG A 98 6.42 -33.83 -3.27
CA ARG A 98 5.58 -33.91 -2.07
C ARG A 98 4.13 -34.25 -2.37
N MET A 99 3.60 -33.79 -3.50
CA MET A 99 2.28 -34.19 -3.96
C MET A 99 2.22 -35.70 -4.23
N ARG A 100 3.20 -36.25 -4.97
CA ARG A 100 3.28 -37.69 -5.25
C ARG A 100 3.42 -38.53 -3.97
N GLU A 101 4.27 -38.10 -3.03
CA GLU A 101 4.42 -38.76 -1.71
C GLU A 101 3.09 -38.86 -0.94
N HIS A 102 2.20 -37.88 -1.11
CA HIS A 102 0.91 -37.81 -0.41
C HIS A 102 -0.27 -38.24 -1.29
N GLY A 103 -0.03 -38.75 -2.51
CA GLY A 103 -1.08 -39.16 -3.43
C GLY A 103 -2.02 -38.02 -3.86
N LEU A 104 -1.50 -36.81 -4.01
CA LEU A 104 -2.27 -35.62 -4.36
C LEU A 104 -2.18 -35.31 -5.86
N GLU A 105 -3.32 -35.01 -6.47
CA GLU A 105 -3.42 -34.62 -7.87
C GLU A 105 -3.26 -33.11 -8.07
N GLU A 106 -2.82 -32.71 -9.26
CA GLU A 106 -2.70 -31.30 -9.66
C GLU A 106 -4.05 -30.59 -9.73
N THR A 107 -5.11 -31.32 -10.10
CA THR A 107 -6.50 -30.84 -10.13
C THR A 107 -6.93 -30.27 -8.77
N ALA A 108 -6.54 -30.92 -7.68
CA ALA A 108 -6.83 -30.45 -6.32
C ALA A 108 -6.06 -29.17 -5.96
N MET A 109 -4.87 -28.95 -6.54
CA MET A 109 -4.11 -27.71 -6.33
C MET A 109 -4.66 -26.57 -7.21
N ALA A 110 -5.19 -26.88 -8.40
CA ALA A 110 -5.79 -25.91 -9.30
C ALA A 110 -7.06 -25.24 -8.71
N ASP A 111 -7.74 -25.90 -7.77
CA ASP A 111 -8.85 -25.31 -7.00
C ASP A 111 -8.45 -24.04 -6.22
N TRP A 112 -7.15 -23.77 -6.06
CA TRP A 112 -6.65 -22.55 -5.45
C TRP A 112 -7.23 -21.28 -6.08
N VAL A 113 -7.33 -21.23 -7.42
CA VAL A 113 -7.87 -20.08 -8.15
C VAL A 113 -9.33 -19.83 -7.76
N LYS A 114 -10.11 -20.91 -7.64
CA LYS A 114 -11.51 -20.87 -7.22
C LYS A 114 -11.64 -20.40 -5.78
N ILE A 115 -10.87 -20.97 -4.86
CA ILE A 115 -10.90 -20.62 -3.44
C ILE A 115 -10.45 -19.17 -3.23
N LEU A 116 -9.39 -18.71 -3.89
CA LEU A 116 -8.97 -17.31 -3.83
C LEU A 116 -10.09 -16.38 -4.29
N SER A 117 -10.79 -16.73 -5.37
CA SER A 117 -11.94 -15.95 -5.83
C SER A 117 -13.12 -15.96 -4.83
N GLN A 118 -13.26 -16.98 -3.97
CA GLN A 118 -14.28 -17.00 -2.91
C GLN A 118 -13.95 -16.06 -1.74
N PHE A 119 -12.68 -15.68 -1.56
CA PHE A 119 -12.28 -14.65 -0.59
C PHE A 119 -12.62 -13.22 -1.02
N LYS A 120 -13.13 -13.02 -2.24
CA LYS A 120 -13.54 -11.69 -2.71
C LYS A 120 -14.62 -11.12 -1.79
N ARG A 121 -14.30 -9.98 -1.19
CA ARG A 121 -15.24 -9.09 -0.53
C ARG A 121 -14.88 -7.67 -0.95
N PRO A 122 -15.66 -7.05 -1.83
CA PRO A 122 -15.39 -5.69 -2.29
C PRO A 122 -15.21 -4.70 -1.15
N ALA A 123 -14.40 -3.67 -1.39
CA ALA A 123 -14.26 -2.55 -0.47
C ALA A 123 -15.63 -1.93 -0.17
N SER A 124 -15.99 -1.88 1.11
CA SER A 124 -17.26 -1.35 1.59
C SER A 124 -17.16 0.08 2.11
N SER A 125 -15.94 0.59 2.25
CA SER A 125 -15.62 1.92 2.78
C SER A 125 -14.72 2.64 1.78
N PRO A 126 -14.92 3.95 1.54
CA PRO A 126 -14.07 4.72 0.65
C PRO A 126 -12.68 4.93 1.28
N ALA A 127 -11.71 5.32 0.46
CA ALA A 127 -10.32 5.50 0.86
C ALA A 127 -10.14 6.47 2.01
N GLY A 128 -10.95 7.54 2.07
CA GLY A 128 -10.98 8.55 3.12
C GLY A 128 -11.13 7.94 4.52
N MET A 129 -11.86 6.82 4.66
CA MET A 129 -12.03 6.12 5.94
C MET A 129 -10.79 5.32 6.38
N PHE A 130 -9.79 5.18 5.52
CA PHE A 130 -8.49 4.56 5.82
C PHE A 130 -7.40 5.60 6.06
N LEU A 131 -7.68 6.88 5.80
CA LEU A 131 -6.73 7.98 5.96
C LEU A 131 -6.74 8.53 7.38
N MET A 132 -5.79 9.41 7.69
CA MET A 132 -5.83 10.13 8.96
C MET A 132 -6.94 11.18 8.92
N ASP A 133 -7.57 11.42 10.08
CA ASP A 133 -8.55 12.48 10.23
C ASP A 133 -7.93 13.85 9.89
N PRO A 134 -8.71 14.80 9.35
CA PRO A 134 -8.19 16.14 9.03
C PRO A 134 -7.54 16.86 10.22
N ASP A 135 -8.03 16.59 11.44
CA ASP A 135 -7.56 17.19 12.69
C ASP A 135 -6.43 16.36 13.37
N ASP A 136 -5.90 15.33 12.70
CA ASP A 136 -4.81 14.52 13.25
C ASP A 136 -3.51 15.34 13.34
N ARG A 137 -2.97 15.48 14.55
CA ARG A 137 -1.73 16.23 14.81
C ARG A 137 -0.54 15.76 13.99
N ARG A 138 -0.50 14.48 13.59
CA ARG A 138 0.55 13.94 12.72
C ARG A 138 0.46 14.53 11.32
N LEU A 139 -0.76 14.77 10.83
CA LEU A 139 -0.99 15.38 9.53
C LEU A 139 -0.50 16.84 9.52
N GLU A 140 -0.81 17.59 10.57
CA GLU A 140 -0.30 18.95 10.78
C GLU A 140 1.24 18.99 10.83
N GLN A 141 1.86 18.06 11.57
CA GLN A 141 3.32 17.93 11.61
C GLN A 141 3.91 17.62 10.22
N ILE A 142 3.29 16.73 9.46
CA ILE A 142 3.73 16.38 8.10
C ILE A 142 3.64 17.60 7.18
N GLU A 143 2.55 18.38 7.23
CA GLU A 143 2.40 19.58 6.44
C GLU A 143 3.46 20.65 6.80
N ASN A 144 3.69 20.86 8.10
CA ASN A 144 4.71 21.79 8.59
C ASN A 144 6.13 21.35 8.18
N ASP A 145 6.46 20.07 8.31
CA ASP A 145 7.75 19.51 7.91
C ASP A 145 7.98 19.59 6.40
N MET A 146 6.93 19.31 5.60
CA MET A 146 6.98 19.50 4.16
C MET A 146 7.25 20.97 3.84
N THR A 147 6.52 21.88 4.48
CA THR A 147 6.66 23.33 4.29
C THR A 147 8.06 23.83 4.63
N ALA A 148 8.63 23.38 5.75
CA ALA A 148 9.99 23.76 6.18
C ALA A 148 11.08 23.27 5.22
N ARG A 149 10.84 22.17 4.50
CA ARG A 149 11.80 21.58 3.54
C ARG A 149 11.67 22.13 2.12
N ILE A 150 10.68 22.98 1.86
CA ILE A 150 10.52 23.62 0.55
C ILE A 150 11.64 24.65 0.38
N ALA A 151 12.67 24.26 -0.38
CA ALA A 151 13.59 25.21 -0.99
C ALA A 151 12.84 26.06 -2.03
N SER A 152 13.42 27.19 -2.43
CA SER A 152 12.84 28.10 -3.44
C SER A 152 12.28 27.34 -4.65
N HIS A 153 11.14 27.80 -5.17
CA HIS A 153 10.44 27.19 -6.30
C HIS A 153 11.41 26.93 -7.45
N THR A 154 11.70 25.65 -7.69
CA THR A 154 12.61 25.23 -8.75
C THR A 154 11.83 25.17 -10.05
N VAL A 155 12.13 26.09 -10.97
CA VAL A 155 11.52 26.11 -12.29
C VAL A 155 12.11 25.00 -13.14
N TYR A 156 11.30 23.98 -13.43
CA TYR A 156 11.69 22.91 -14.34
C TYR A 156 11.24 23.25 -15.76
N ASN A 157 12.16 23.17 -16.73
CA ASN A 157 11.76 23.24 -18.15
C ASN A 157 10.93 22.01 -18.49
N TRP A 158 9.68 22.26 -18.94
CA TRP A 158 8.72 21.24 -19.30
C TRP A 158 8.13 21.43 -20.70
N GLU A 159 8.80 22.17 -21.59
CA GLU A 159 8.31 22.53 -22.94
C GLU A 159 7.77 21.32 -23.73
N ARG A 160 8.48 20.19 -23.69
CA ARG A 160 8.05 18.95 -24.34
C ARG A 160 6.71 18.43 -23.80
N TYR A 161 6.50 18.55 -22.48
CA TYR A 161 5.24 18.19 -21.84
C TYR A 161 4.16 19.25 -22.10
N GLN A 162 4.52 20.53 -22.21
CA GLN A 162 3.59 21.60 -22.52
C GLN A 162 2.88 21.38 -23.84
N VAL A 163 3.61 21.01 -24.91
CA VAL A 163 3.02 20.64 -26.20
C VAL A 163 2.05 19.46 -26.06
N ARG A 164 2.44 18.44 -25.29
CA ARG A 164 1.57 17.26 -25.04
C ARG A 164 0.29 17.65 -24.31
N HIS A 165 0.38 18.52 -23.32
CA HIS A 165 -0.76 19.02 -22.56
C HIS A 165 -1.67 19.89 -23.42
N GLN A 166 -1.12 20.80 -24.23
CA GLN A 166 -1.89 21.61 -25.18
C GLN A 166 -2.66 20.74 -26.17
N ASN A 167 -2.00 19.76 -26.77
CA ASN A 167 -2.64 18.80 -27.69
C ASN A 167 -3.75 18.01 -26.98
N TYR A 168 -3.50 17.53 -25.76
CA TYR A 168 -4.50 16.81 -24.98
C TYR A 168 -5.73 17.69 -24.69
N ARG A 169 -5.51 18.93 -24.21
CA ARG A 169 -6.59 19.89 -23.89
C ARG A 169 -7.39 20.27 -25.13
N MET A 170 -6.73 20.44 -26.28
CA MET A 170 -7.38 20.70 -27.56
C MET A 170 -8.26 19.52 -27.99
N ASN A 171 -7.71 18.30 -27.98
CA ASN A 171 -8.43 17.08 -28.36
C ASN A 171 -9.64 16.80 -27.46
N MET A 172 -9.54 17.14 -26.17
CA MET A 172 -10.60 16.95 -25.18
C MET A 172 -11.53 18.17 -25.04
N GLY A 173 -11.30 19.26 -25.78
CA GLY A 173 -12.13 20.48 -25.72
C GLY A 173 -12.11 21.21 -24.37
N LEU A 174 -11.03 21.09 -23.58
CA LEU A 174 -10.96 21.63 -22.21
C LEU A 174 -10.68 23.15 -22.15
N GLY A 175 -10.28 23.76 -23.26
CA GLY A 175 -9.80 25.14 -23.31
C GLY A 175 -8.43 25.33 -22.64
N HIS A 176 -7.95 26.58 -22.56
CA HIS A 176 -6.61 26.94 -22.08
C HIS A 176 -6.58 27.60 -20.69
N ARG A 177 -7.75 27.91 -20.11
CA ARG A 177 -7.86 28.56 -18.80
C ARG A 177 -7.37 27.66 -17.66
N ARG A 178 -6.90 28.26 -16.57
CA ARG A 178 -6.41 27.55 -15.38
C ARG A 178 -7.32 27.84 -14.17
N PRO A 179 -8.56 27.32 -14.15
CA PRO A 179 -9.56 27.73 -13.18
C PRO A 179 -9.28 27.27 -11.75
N PHE A 180 -8.53 26.18 -11.57
CA PHE A 180 -8.21 25.63 -10.25
C PHE A 180 -6.99 26.33 -9.66
N THR A 181 -5.86 26.32 -10.37
CA THR A 181 -4.62 26.94 -9.84
C THR A 181 -4.61 28.45 -9.97
N ARG A 182 -5.33 28.99 -10.97
CA ARG A 182 -5.26 30.40 -11.36
C ARG A 182 -3.81 30.87 -11.55
N SER A 183 -2.95 29.96 -12.01
CA SER A 183 -1.53 30.25 -12.23
C SER A 183 -1.34 31.16 -13.44
N GLN A 184 -0.39 32.09 -13.30
CA GLN A 184 -0.01 33.11 -14.29
C GLN A 184 1.39 32.80 -14.85
N GLU A 185 1.77 33.49 -15.92
CA GLU A 185 3.08 33.32 -16.59
C GLU A 185 4.26 33.81 -15.74
N ASP A 186 4.01 34.66 -14.75
CA ASP A 186 5.02 35.13 -13.78
C ASP A 186 5.31 34.09 -12.66
N GLY A 187 4.68 32.91 -12.74
CA GLY A 187 4.78 31.85 -11.73
C GLY A 187 3.92 32.07 -10.49
N SER A 188 3.13 33.15 -10.43
CA SER A 188 2.17 33.37 -9.36
C SER A 188 0.97 32.43 -9.51
N SER A 189 0.32 32.09 -8.39
CA SER A 189 -0.79 31.14 -8.34
C SER A 189 -1.75 31.51 -7.20
N GLN A 190 -3.05 31.37 -7.43
CA GLN A 190 -4.11 31.63 -6.45
C GLN A 190 -4.97 30.37 -6.30
N MET A 191 -4.40 29.38 -5.63
CA MET A 191 -5.06 28.12 -5.32
C MET A 191 -6.15 28.29 -4.27
N PRO A 192 -7.15 27.38 -4.23
CA PRO A 192 -8.18 27.40 -3.19
C PRO A 192 -7.58 27.35 -1.79
N ASP A 193 -8.24 28.03 -0.86
CA ASP A 193 -7.84 28.19 0.53
C ASP A 193 -7.71 26.86 1.29
N PHE A 194 -8.58 25.89 1.01
CA PHE A 194 -8.55 24.56 1.64
C PHE A 194 -7.31 23.72 1.28
N THR A 195 -6.54 24.11 0.26
CA THR A 195 -5.38 23.31 -0.19
C THR A 195 -4.16 23.49 0.71
N TRP A 196 -3.26 22.50 0.69
CA TRP A 196 -1.94 22.60 1.31
C TRP A 196 -1.06 23.55 0.46
N GLN A 197 -1.30 24.85 0.59
CA GLN A 197 -0.76 25.85 -0.32
C GLN A 197 0.77 25.86 -0.41
N PRO A 198 1.55 25.75 0.70
CA PRO A 198 3.00 25.73 0.58
C PRO A 198 3.47 24.55 -0.27
N TRP A 199 2.97 23.34 0.02
CA TRP A 199 3.27 22.15 -0.74
C TRP A 199 2.88 22.31 -2.21
N LEU A 200 1.64 22.71 -2.49
CA LEU A 200 1.12 22.76 -3.84
C LEU A 200 1.80 23.85 -4.70
N ARG A 201 2.16 25.00 -4.11
CA ARG A 201 2.93 26.07 -4.76
C ARG A 201 4.40 25.70 -5.02
N SER A 202 4.94 24.69 -4.33
CA SER A 202 6.29 24.18 -4.62
C SER A 202 6.32 23.17 -5.78
N MET A 203 5.16 22.69 -6.22
CA MET A 203 5.07 21.75 -7.34
C MET A 203 5.40 22.44 -8.67
N PRO A 204 6.01 21.72 -9.64
CA PRO A 204 6.27 22.28 -10.97
C PRO A 204 4.99 22.63 -11.74
N GLU A 205 5.05 23.59 -12.66
CA GLU A 205 3.91 23.99 -13.51
C GLU A 205 3.23 22.84 -14.25
N ARG A 206 3.96 21.80 -14.66
CA ARG A 206 3.37 20.60 -15.27
C ARG A 206 2.32 19.95 -14.36
N VAL A 207 2.56 19.95 -13.06
CA VAL A 207 1.64 19.42 -12.05
C VAL A 207 0.42 20.32 -11.91
N TRP A 208 0.62 21.64 -11.91
CA TRP A 208 -0.48 22.61 -11.90
C TRP A 208 -1.40 22.45 -13.12
N ASP A 209 -0.84 22.36 -14.32
CA ASP A 209 -1.63 22.16 -15.54
C ASP A 209 -2.34 20.79 -15.55
N THR A 210 -1.73 19.76 -14.96
CA THR A 210 -2.38 18.46 -14.76
C THR A 210 -3.61 18.57 -13.86
N LEU A 211 -3.52 19.35 -12.77
CA LEU A 211 -4.66 19.60 -11.87
C LEU A 211 -5.77 20.40 -12.56
N ASP A 212 -5.42 21.50 -13.23
CA ASP A 212 -6.39 22.31 -13.99
C ASP A 212 -7.11 21.49 -15.06
N ALA A 213 -6.38 20.65 -15.80
CA ALA A 213 -6.98 19.82 -16.82
C ALA A 213 -7.87 18.71 -16.24
N ASN A 214 -7.49 18.09 -15.12
CA ASN A 214 -8.36 17.13 -14.44
C ASN A 214 -9.62 17.82 -13.91
N PHE A 215 -9.49 19.01 -13.31
CA PHE A 215 -10.61 19.81 -12.84
C PHE A 215 -11.58 20.14 -13.98
N LEU A 216 -11.07 20.64 -15.11
CA LEU A 216 -11.86 20.92 -16.32
C LEU A 216 -12.52 19.65 -16.88
N ARG A 217 -11.80 18.52 -16.91
CA ARG A 217 -12.36 17.24 -17.35
C ARG A 217 -13.57 16.84 -16.50
N LYS A 218 -13.48 16.99 -15.17
CA LYS A 218 -14.58 16.64 -14.26
C LYS A 218 -15.75 17.59 -14.36
N LEU A 219 -15.49 18.88 -14.58
CA LEU A 219 -16.54 19.85 -14.89
C LEU A 219 -17.31 19.49 -16.18
N VAL A 220 -16.62 19.03 -17.22
CA VAL A 220 -17.26 18.52 -18.45
C VAL A 220 -18.07 17.25 -18.17
N GLU A 221 -17.60 16.38 -17.27
CA GLU A 221 -18.35 15.22 -16.78
C GLU A 221 -19.53 15.59 -15.84
N GLY A 222 -19.69 16.88 -15.49
CA GLY A 222 -20.84 17.40 -14.75
C GLY A 222 -20.66 17.51 -13.24
N TYR A 223 -19.43 17.45 -12.72
CA TYR A 223 -19.19 17.63 -11.28
C TYR A 223 -17.87 18.35 -10.94
N ASP A 224 -17.86 19.01 -9.78
CA ASP A 224 -16.64 19.58 -9.21
C ASP A 224 -15.86 18.50 -8.44
N MET A 225 -14.63 18.23 -8.86
CA MET A 225 -13.78 17.22 -8.23
C MET A 225 -13.36 17.56 -6.79
N ASN A 226 -13.40 18.84 -6.39
CA ASN A 226 -13.07 19.27 -5.03
C ASN A 226 -14.14 18.81 -4.00
N HIS A 227 -15.34 18.51 -4.46
CA HIS A 227 -16.46 18.04 -3.64
C HIS A 227 -16.67 16.53 -3.70
N LYS A 228 -15.77 15.79 -4.36
CA LYS A 228 -15.81 14.33 -4.49
C LYS A 228 -14.48 13.76 -4.05
N GLU A 229 -14.51 12.65 -3.33
CA GLU A 229 -13.29 11.97 -2.92
C GLU A 229 -12.62 11.30 -4.13
N ARG A 230 -11.57 11.95 -4.63
CA ARG A 230 -10.72 11.48 -5.73
C ARG A 230 -9.27 11.47 -5.27
N CYS A 231 -8.49 10.59 -5.89
CA CYS A 231 -7.05 10.57 -5.75
C CYS A 231 -6.44 10.60 -7.15
N ILE A 232 -5.73 11.69 -7.46
CA ILE A 232 -5.12 11.95 -8.76
C ILE A 232 -3.62 11.72 -8.64
N GLU A 233 -3.06 10.83 -9.46
CA GLU A 233 -1.62 10.58 -9.47
C GLU A 233 -0.89 11.63 -10.33
N LEU A 234 -0.41 12.69 -9.68
CA LEU A 234 0.18 13.86 -10.34
C LEU A 234 1.58 13.60 -10.91
N SER A 235 2.26 12.51 -10.54
CA SER A 235 3.56 12.15 -11.13
C SER A 235 3.43 11.71 -12.59
N GLN A 236 2.24 11.25 -13.00
CA GLN A 236 2.00 10.74 -14.34
C GLN A 236 1.64 11.85 -15.34
N GLY A 237 1.74 11.53 -16.62
CA GLY A 237 1.27 12.42 -17.69
C GLY A 237 -0.26 12.54 -17.70
N ILE A 238 -0.75 13.70 -18.13
CA ILE A 238 -2.17 14.07 -18.25
C ILE A 238 -3.04 13.05 -19.03
N ASP A 239 -2.41 12.31 -19.94
CA ASP A 239 -3.03 11.31 -20.80
C ASP A 239 -3.00 9.89 -20.20
N ARG A 240 -2.17 9.65 -19.17
CA ARG A 240 -2.15 8.40 -18.40
C ARG A 240 -3.06 8.46 -17.20
N GLU A 241 -3.05 9.60 -16.50
CA GLU A 241 -3.93 9.83 -15.35
C GLU A 241 -5.20 10.56 -15.80
N VAL A 242 -6.15 9.77 -16.27
CA VAL A 242 -7.46 10.25 -16.74
C VAL A 242 -8.54 10.25 -15.65
N ASP A 243 -8.21 9.73 -14.47
CA ASP A 243 -9.10 9.64 -13.31
C ASP A 243 -10.48 9.04 -13.64
N THR A 244 -10.50 7.83 -14.21
CA THR A 244 -11.74 7.09 -14.56
C THR A 244 -12.27 6.20 -13.44
N ARG A 245 -11.60 6.20 -12.28
CA ARG A 245 -11.94 5.35 -11.12
C ARG A 245 -13.29 5.75 -10.53
N ALA A 246 -13.91 4.88 -9.75
CA ALA A 246 -15.08 5.21 -8.94
C ALA A 246 -14.73 6.18 -7.79
N TYR A 247 -15.71 6.91 -7.26
CA TYR A 247 -15.51 7.78 -6.08
C TYR A 247 -15.02 6.96 -4.88
N GLY A 248 -14.10 7.54 -4.11
CA GLY A 248 -13.51 6.89 -2.95
C GLY A 248 -12.61 5.68 -3.25
N ILE A 249 -12.28 5.41 -4.52
CA ILE A 249 -11.32 4.38 -4.91
C ILE A 249 -10.02 5.02 -5.39
N VAL A 250 -8.91 4.73 -4.70
CA VAL A 250 -7.58 5.22 -5.09
C VAL A 250 -6.96 4.37 -6.19
N GLY A 251 -6.06 4.97 -6.96
CA GLY A 251 -5.21 4.22 -7.89
C GLY A 251 -4.14 3.39 -7.18
N CYS A 252 -3.40 2.60 -7.96
CA CYS A 252 -2.20 1.93 -7.49
C CYS A 252 -1.17 2.97 -7.03
N ILE A 253 -0.83 2.92 -5.75
CA ILE A 253 0.20 3.78 -5.17
C ILE A 253 1.56 3.34 -5.71
N THR A 254 2.31 4.28 -6.30
CA THR A 254 3.65 4.01 -6.82
C THR A 254 4.72 4.49 -5.83
N PRO A 255 5.92 3.85 -5.80
CA PRO A 255 6.97 4.18 -4.83
C PRO A 255 7.43 5.64 -4.84
N SER A 256 7.33 6.33 -5.98
CA SER A 256 7.72 7.73 -6.16
C SER A 256 6.59 8.57 -6.74
N GLY A 257 5.35 8.14 -6.50
CA GLY A 257 4.15 8.84 -6.95
C GLY A 257 3.93 10.17 -6.22
N ILE A 258 3.08 11.00 -6.80
CA ILE A 258 2.53 12.22 -6.21
C ILE A 258 1.00 12.09 -6.16
N PRO A 259 0.46 11.16 -5.36
CA PRO A 259 -0.98 11.02 -5.15
C PRO A 259 -1.56 12.27 -4.47
N TYR A 260 -2.55 12.89 -5.10
CA TYR A 260 -3.24 14.10 -4.63
C TYR A 260 -4.69 13.81 -4.29
N LEU A 261 -5.11 14.18 -3.09
CA LEU A 261 -6.47 14.01 -2.60
C LEU A 261 -7.27 15.30 -2.82
N THR A 262 -8.32 15.24 -3.62
CA THR A 262 -9.09 16.42 -4.03
C THR A 262 -9.84 17.09 -2.87
N ILE A 263 -10.36 16.31 -1.92
CA ILE A 263 -11.10 16.84 -0.77
C ILE A 263 -10.22 17.52 0.27
N ARG A 264 -8.95 17.09 0.39
CA ARG A 264 -7.95 17.69 1.29
C ARG A 264 -7.23 18.84 0.59
N GLY A 265 -7.10 18.78 -0.73
CA GLY A 265 -6.27 19.71 -1.47
C GLY A 265 -4.77 19.51 -1.21
N GLY A 266 -4.35 18.30 -0.84
CA GLY A 266 -2.97 17.97 -0.46
C GLY A 266 -2.56 16.57 -0.89
N PRO A 267 -1.31 16.17 -0.62
CA PRO A 267 -0.81 14.84 -0.94
C PRO A 267 -1.43 13.77 -0.03
N LEU A 268 -1.47 12.54 -0.53
CA LEU A 268 -1.58 11.35 0.31
C LEU A 268 -0.24 11.14 1.02
N CYS A 269 -0.25 11.08 2.35
CA CYS A 269 0.96 10.96 3.16
C CYS A 269 1.49 9.52 3.18
N GLY A 270 2.76 9.35 3.53
CA GLY A 270 3.41 8.04 3.56
C GLY A 270 2.73 7.04 4.52
N LEU A 271 2.30 7.52 5.70
CA LEU A 271 1.53 6.70 6.65
C LEU A 271 0.19 6.25 6.06
N GLU A 272 -0.50 7.15 5.38
CA GLU A 272 -1.80 6.87 4.76
C GLU A 272 -1.66 5.89 3.59
N SER A 273 -0.59 6.03 2.81
CA SER A 273 -0.22 5.08 1.77
C SER A 273 -0.01 3.67 2.31
N LEU A 274 0.59 3.51 3.50
CA LEU A 274 0.73 2.22 4.17
C LEU A 274 -0.62 1.68 4.66
N SER A 275 -1.47 2.53 5.22
CA SER A 275 -2.84 2.17 5.62
C SER A 275 -3.63 1.61 4.43
N LEU A 276 -3.49 2.23 3.26
CA LEU A 276 -4.12 1.77 2.01
C LEU A 276 -3.51 0.46 1.45
N GLN A 277 -2.39 -0.04 2.00
CA GLN A 277 -1.91 -1.41 1.77
C GLN A 277 -2.45 -2.41 2.81
N GLY A 278 -3.33 -1.97 3.70
CA GLY A 278 -3.93 -2.75 4.77
C GLY A 278 -2.95 -3.03 5.92
N LEU A 279 -1.97 -2.15 6.13
CA LEU A 279 -1.01 -2.28 7.23
C LEU A 279 -1.51 -1.55 8.48
N PRO A 280 -1.49 -2.21 9.66
CA PRO A 280 -1.95 -1.60 10.91
C PRO A 280 -0.91 -0.60 11.44
N LEU A 281 -1.15 0.69 11.21
CA LEU A 281 -0.22 1.76 11.60
C LEU A 281 0.08 1.79 13.10
N ASP A 282 -0.86 1.38 13.94
CA ASP A 282 -0.75 1.28 15.40
C ASP A 282 0.24 0.19 15.85
N ARG A 283 0.59 -0.75 14.97
CA ARG A 283 1.48 -1.88 15.27
C ARG A 283 2.82 -1.79 14.57
N LEU A 284 3.01 -0.78 13.73
CA LEU A 284 4.28 -0.55 13.04
C LEU A 284 5.12 0.45 13.83
N ILE A 285 6.37 0.09 14.09
CA ILE A 285 7.35 0.99 14.69
C ILE A 285 7.91 1.84 13.55
N LEU A 286 7.28 2.99 13.30
CA LEU A 286 7.67 3.97 12.29
C LEU A 286 8.14 5.23 13.01
N ALA A 287 9.44 5.36 13.23
CA ALA A 287 10.01 6.43 14.06
C ALA A 287 11.10 7.23 13.36
N ARG A 288 11.63 6.74 12.23
CA ARG A 288 12.80 7.32 11.56
C ARG A 288 12.62 7.52 10.07
N GLU A 289 11.60 6.88 9.50
CA GLU A 289 11.32 6.85 8.08
C GLU A 289 10.73 8.18 7.63
N THR A 290 11.32 8.75 6.59
CA THR A 290 10.80 9.93 5.92
C THR A 290 9.51 9.61 5.14
N GLN A 291 8.74 10.64 4.80
CA GLN A 291 7.52 10.47 3.97
C GLN A 291 7.81 9.76 2.64
N ALA A 292 8.97 10.03 2.03
CA ALA A 292 9.40 9.38 0.80
C ALA A 292 9.70 7.88 1.01
N GLU A 293 10.36 7.51 2.11
CA GLU A 293 10.66 6.11 2.42
C GLU A 293 9.37 5.32 2.74
N LEU A 294 8.43 5.93 3.48
CA LEU A 294 7.12 5.34 3.75
C LEU A 294 6.32 5.12 2.46
N GLN A 295 6.32 6.11 1.55
CA GLN A 295 5.71 5.99 0.23
C GLN A 295 6.36 4.87 -0.60
N GLN A 296 7.69 4.80 -0.59
CA GLN A 296 8.45 3.76 -1.27
C GLN A 296 8.11 2.36 -0.73
N LEU A 297 7.99 2.23 0.60
CA LEU A 297 7.56 1.01 1.25
C LEU A 297 6.14 0.63 0.82
N ALA A 298 5.18 1.55 0.86
CA ALA A 298 3.80 1.32 0.46
C ALA A 298 3.65 0.95 -1.03
N GLY A 299 4.41 1.62 -1.91
CA GLY A 299 4.38 1.33 -3.35
C GLY A 299 4.83 -0.09 -3.69
N ASN A 300 5.86 -0.58 -2.99
CA ASN A 300 6.43 -1.91 -3.18
C ASN A 300 5.73 -3.02 -2.39
N ALA A 301 5.03 -2.68 -1.31
CA ALA A 301 4.33 -3.67 -0.49
C ALA A 301 3.21 -4.40 -1.27
N MET A 302 3.02 -5.67 -0.93
CA MET A 302 1.79 -6.39 -1.27
C MET A 302 0.66 -5.90 -0.36
N SER A 303 -0.56 -5.80 -0.91
CA SER A 303 -1.73 -5.51 -0.09
C SER A 303 -2.01 -6.68 0.86
N SER A 304 -2.05 -6.40 2.17
CA SER A 304 -2.10 -7.42 3.23
C SER A 304 -3.32 -8.34 3.11
N THR A 305 -4.47 -7.78 2.72
CA THR A 305 -5.72 -8.51 2.53
C THR A 305 -5.66 -9.50 1.38
N VAL A 306 -5.02 -9.10 0.27
CA VAL A 306 -4.88 -9.93 -0.93
C VAL A 306 -3.86 -11.04 -0.71
N VAL A 307 -2.67 -10.72 -0.20
CA VAL A 307 -1.65 -11.75 0.09
C VAL A 307 -2.13 -12.69 1.20
N GLY A 308 -2.87 -12.18 2.19
CA GLY A 308 -3.52 -12.99 3.21
C GLY A 308 -4.52 -13.98 2.60
N ALA A 309 -5.40 -13.53 1.71
CA ALA A 309 -6.32 -14.40 0.98
C ALA A 309 -5.59 -15.45 0.13
N ALA A 310 -4.51 -15.07 -0.56
CA ALA A 310 -3.68 -15.98 -1.35
C ALA A 310 -3.03 -17.07 -0.49
N ILE A 311 -2.47 -16.69 0.67
CA ILE A 311 -1.88 -17.60 1.65
C ILE A 311 -2.92 -18.55 2.22
N LEU A 312 -4.06 -18.04 2.69
CA LEU A 312 -5.13 -18.86 3.26
C LEU A 312 -5.66 -19.85 2.23
N SER A 313 -5.90 -19.40 1.00
CA SER A 313 -6.32 -20.27 -0.11
C SER A 313 -5.30 -21.36 -0.39
N ALA A 314 -4.00 -21.03 -0.38
CA ALA A 314 -2.91 -21.97 -0.60
C ALA A 314 -2.83 -23.02 0.52
N LEU A 315 -3.05 -22.62 1.76
CA LEU A 315 -3.10 -23.53 2.90
C LEU A 315 -4.33 -24.44 2.83
N ILE A 316 -5.50 -23.94 2.44
CA ILE A 316 -6.72 -24.75 2.31
C ILE A 316 -6.49 -25.90 1.32
N VAL A 317 -6.00 -25.61 0.11
CA VAL A 317 -5.74 -26.66 -0.89
C VAL A 317 -4.53 -27.52 -0.55
N GLY A 318 -3.46 -26.89 -0.05
CA GLY A 318 -2.13 -27.47 0.03
C GLY A 318 -1.75 -28.05 1.40
N HIS A 319 -2.59 -27.94 2.43
CA HIS A 319 -2.22 -28.39 3.79
C HIS A 319 -1.76 -29.85 3.83
N LYS A 320 -2.29 -30.73 2.96
CA LYS A 320 -1.91 -32.16 2.89
C LYS A 320 -0.48 -32.39 2.40
N VAL A 321 0.14 -31.40 1.74
CA VAL A 321 1.54 -31.43 1.29
C VAL A 321 2.50 -31.14 2.47
N LEU A 322 1.99 -30.53 3.54
CA LEU A 322 2.75 -30.19 4.74
C LEU A 322 2.87 -31.40 5.66
N ASP A 323 4.03 -31.57 6.30
CA ASP A 323 4.22 -32.63 7.27
C ASP A 323 3.30 -32.38 8.45
N LYS A 324 2.71 -33.46 8.96
CA LYS A 324 2.12 -33.43 10.30
C LYS A 324 3.26 -33.09 11.26
N GLY A 325 3.17 -31.94 11.91
CA GLY A 325 4.16 -31.54 12.91
C GLY A 325 4.35 -32.67 13.91
N SER A 326 5.60 -32.93 14.30
CA SER A 326 5.90 -33.81 15.42
C SER A 326 5.11 -33.28 16.61
N GLN A 327 4.06 -34.00 17.01
CA GLN A 327 3.40 -33.73 18.26
C GLN A 327 4.42 -34.08 19.34
N GLN A 328 5.27 -33.12 19.73
CA GLN A 328 5.71 -33.15 21.11
C GLN A 328 4.42 -33.19 21.93
N PRO A 329 4.27 -34.14 22.87
CA PRO A 329 3.14 -34.13 23.77
C PRO A 329 3.13 -32.74 24.39
N ARG A 330 2.17 -31.91 23.97
CA ARG A 330 1.95 -30.64 24.64
C ARG A 330 1.69 -31.07 26.08
N PRO A 331 2.45 -30.59 27.09
CA PRO A 331 1.95 -30.70 28.44
C PRO A 331 0.51 -30.20 28.38
N LYS A 332 -0.43 -30.94 28.97
CA LYS A 332 -1.84 -30.55 29.01
C LYS A 332 -1.88 -29.12 29.54
N LYS A 333 -1.85 -28.14 28.64
CA LYS A 333 -2.18 -26.78 28.96
C LYS A 333 -3.66 -26.89 29.15
N GLU A 334 -4.06 -26.98 30.41
CA GLU A 334 -5.33 -26.42 30.82
C GLU A 334 -5.48 -25.13 30.01
N VAL A 335 -6.45 -25.11 29.10
CA VAL A 335 -6.86 -23.86 28.49
C VAL A 335 -7.10 -22.96 29.69
N PRO A 336 -6.36 -21.86 29.88
CA PRO A 336 -6.73 -20.94 30.93
C PRO A 336 -8.13 -20.50 30.50
N ARG A 337 -9.17 -20.99 31.20
CA ARG A 337 -10.46 -20.30 31.25
C ARG A 337 -10.07 -18.85 31.36
N HIS A 338 -10.53 -18.01 30.42
CA HIS A 338 -10.21 -16.59 30.35
C HIS A 338 -9.71 -16.10 31.70
N LYS A 339 -8.43 -15.69 31.79
CA LYS A 339 -7.96 -15.04 33.01
C LYS A 339 -8.88 -13.85 33.20
N ARG A 340 -9.94 -14.04 33.98
CA ARG A 340 -10.68 -12.98 34.61
C ARG A 340 -9.58 -12.27 35.36
N PHE A 341 -9.41 -10.98 35.10
CA PHE A 341 -8.56 -10.16 35.92
C PHE A 341 -9.15 -10.24 37.33
N GLU A 342 -8.61 -11.14 38.16
CA GLU A 342 -8.92 -11.18 39.57
C GLU A 342 -8.06 -10.10 40.19
N LEU A 343 -8.72 -9.14 40.83
CA LEU A 343 -8.07 -8.12 41.64
C LEU A 343 -7.12 -8.82 42.62
N CYS A 344 -5.86 -8.42 42.67
CA CYS A 344 -4.92 -8.91 43.68
C CYS A 344 -5.40 -8.39 45.05
N HIS A 345 -5.88 -9.28 45.92
CA HIS A 345 -6.43 -8.90 47.24
C HIS A 345 -5.33 -8.52 48.24
N ASP A 346 -4.07 -8.72 47.87
CA ASP A 346 -2.91 -8.43 48.73
C ASP A 346 -2.57 -6.93 48.75
N HIS A 347 -3.28 -6.12 47.96
CA HIS A 347 -3.12 -4.68 47.87
C HIS A 347 -4.48 -4.03 48.15
N GLU A 348 -4.58 -3.25 49.23
CA GLU A 348 -5.77 -2.45 49.49
C GLU A 348 -5.95 -1.40 48.38
N LEU A 349 -7.11 -1.44 47.72
CA LEU A 349 -7.49 -0.40 46.77
C LEU A 349 -7.83 0.87 47.55
N VAL A 350 -6.98 1.88 47.45
CA VAL A 350 -7.26 3.21 47.99
C VAL A 350 -8.09 3.98 46.96
N SER A 351 -9.29 4.43 47.35
CA SER A 351 -10.10 5.32 46.53
C SER A 351 -9.42 6.68 46.44
N GLY A 352 -8.86 7.01 45.27
CA GLY A 352 -8.35 8.34 44.96
C GLY A 352 -9.39 9.15 44.21
N SER A 353 -9.83 10.27 44.76
CA SER A 353 -10.59 11.27 44.00
C SER A 353 -9.63 11.99 43.05
N ILE A 354 -9.88 11.91 41.75
CA ILE A 354 -9.16 12.71 40.75
C ILE A 354 -9.77 14.11 40.82
N ASN A 355 -9.10 15.03 41.52
CA ASN A 355 -9.50 16.43 41.59
C ASN A 355 -8.92 17.13 40.34
N VAL A 356 -9.73 17.28 39.30
CA VAL A 356 -9.29 17.79 37.98
C VAL A 356 -8.98 19.29 38.01
N ASP A 357 -9.38 19.99 39.08
CA ASP A 357 -9.27 21.44 39.21
C ASP A 357 -8.02 21.92 40.00
N GLU A 358 -7.22 21.00 40.55
CA GLU A 358 -5.99 21.35 41.29
C GLU A 358 -4.73 20.96 40.51
N ALA A 359 -3.96 21.96 40.11
CA ALA A 359 -2.61 21.75 39.58
C ALA A 359 -1.65 21.49 40.76
N THR A 360 -1.26 20.24 40.95
CA THR A 360 -0.16 19.88 41.86
C THR A 360 1.19 20.02 41.16
N ASP A 361 2.13 20.73 41.78
CA ASP A 361 3.52 20.76 41.34
C ASP A 361 4.13 19.36 41.54
N VAL A 362 4.44 18.70 40.43
CA VAL A 362 5.06 17.37 40.45
C VAL A 362 6.55 17.53 40.19
N THR A 363 7.37 17.12 41.16
CA THR A 363 8.83 17.14 41.01
C THR A 363 9.27 16.16 39.93
N ILE A 364 10.02 16.64 38.94
CA ILE A 364 10.52 15.82 37.82
C ILE A 364 11.35 14.63 38.32
N SER A 365 12.04 14.76 39.46
CA SER A 365 12.78 13.66 40.09
C SER A 365 11.89 12.48 40.46
N ASP A 366 10.66 12.75 40.90
CA ASP A 366 9.75 11.73 41.41
C ASP A 366 9.15 10.95 40.25
N ILE A 367 8.85 11.63 39.14
CA ILE A 367 8.45 11.01 37.88
C ILE A 367 9.57 10.12 37.33
N GLN A 368 10.82 10.60 37.35
CA GLN A 368 11.97 9.82 36.88
C GLN A 368 12.20 8.56 37.74
N ALA A 369 12.04 8.66 39.05
CA ALA A 369 12.16 7.53 39.96
C ALA A 369 11.04 6.50 39.74
N GLN A 370 9.80 6.95 39.53
CA GLN A 370 8.69 6.05 39.18
C GLN A 370 8.88 5.39 37.82
N ALA A 371 9.30 6.14 36.80
CA ALA A 371 9.58 5.62 35.47
C ALA A 371 10.70 4.55 35.48
N ALA A 372 11.77 4.79 36.25
CA ALA A 372 12.86 3.83 36.44
C ALA A 372 12.44 2.59 37.24
N SER A 373 11.43 2.70 38.11
CA SER A 373 10.81 1.57 38.78
C SER A 373 9.97 0.74 37.82
N SER A 374 9.07 1.39 37.05
CA SER A 374 8.21 0.72 36.08
C SER A 374 8.98 0.04 34.94
N ALA A 375 10.09 0.64 34.48
CA ALA A 375 10.92 0.07 33.43
C ALA A 375 11.50 -1.30 33.79
N ARG A 376 11.71 -1.58 35.08
CA ARG A 376 12.21 -2.90 35.56
C ARG A 376 11.19 -4.02 35.41
N TYR A 377 9.89 -3.69 35.28
CA TYR A 377 8.82 -4.66 35.07
C TYR A 377 8.54 -4.93 33.57
N CYS A 378 9.22 -4.23 32.66
CA CYS A 378 9.03 -4.32 31.22
C CYS A 378 10.15 -5.10 30.51
N ILE A 379 10.64 -6.20 31.11
CA ILE A 379 11.52 -7.15 30.42
C ILE A 379 10.69 -8.36 29.99
N SER A 380 10.26 -8.37 28.72
CA SER A 380 9.90 -9.58 27.96
C SER A 380 10.06 -9.33 26.47
#